data_AF-A0A530F908-F1
#
_entry.id   AF-A0A530F908-F1
#
_cell.length_a   1.000
_cell.length_b   1.000
_cell.length_c   1.000
_cell.angle_alpha   90.00
_cell.angle_beta   90.00
_cell.angle_gamma   90.00
#
_symmetry.space_group_name_H-M   'P 1'
#
loop_
_entity.id
_entity.type
_entity.pdbx_description
1 polymer ?
#
loop_
_entity_poly.entity_id
_entity_poly.type
_entity_poly.pdbx_seq_one_letter_code
_entity_poly.pdbx_strand_id
1 'polypeptide(L)' 'VFNTTDGQKAVSDSKSLRRATLMQKVPYYTTLSGAAAVAEAIAALRAGSLEVTPLQEYFG' A
#
# COMPACT_ATOMS: atom_id res chain seq x y z
N VAL A 1 -5.79 1.07 -5.09
CA VAL A 1 -7.18 1.34 -4.63
C VAL A 1 -7.18 1.56 -3.13
N PHE A 2 -7.79 2.65 -2.67
CA PHE A 2 -7.95 2.95 -1.26
C PHE A 2 -9.37 2.62 -0.83
N ASN A 3 -9.55 1.71 0.13
CA ASN A 3 -10.87 1.33 0.61
C ASN A 3 -10.86 1.37 2.13
N THR A 4 -11.48 2.41 2.68
CA THR A 4 -11.82 2.54 4.09
C THR A 4 -13.29 2.17 4.25
N THR A 5 -13.58 1.08 4.96
CA THR A 5 -14.96 0.68 5.27
C THR A 5 -15.38 1.23 6.61
N ASP A 6 -16.40 2.08 6.63
CA ASP A 6 -17.09 2.49 7.86
C ASP A 6 -18.51 1.88 7.83
N GLY A 7 -18.71 0.79 8.57
CA GLY A 7 -20.01 0.09 8.69
C GLY A 7 -20.17 -1.24 7.93
N GLN A 8 -21.05 -2.13 8.45
CA GLN A 8 -21.24 -3.50 7.97
C GLN A 8 -21.73 -3.60 6.50
N LYS A 9 -22.53 -2.64 6.02
CA LYS A 9 -22.93 -2.57 4.60
C LYS A 9 -21.74 -2.28 3.68
N ALA A 10 -20.84 -1.38 4.09
CA ALA A 10 -19.64 -1.06 3.33
C ALA A 10 -18.69 -2.27 3.24
N VAL A 11 -18.63 -3.15 4.25
CA VAL A 11 -17.81 -4.38 4.22
C VAL A 11 -18.29 -5.38 3.17
N SER A 12 -19.62 -5.55 3.02
CA SER A 12 -20.22 -6.42 2.01
C SER A 12 -19.91 -5.94 0.59
N ASP A 13 -20.12 -4.65 0.32
CA ASP A 13 -19.85 -4.06 -1.00
C ASP A 13 -18.34 -4.00 -1.31
N SER A 14 -17.49 -3.94 -0.28
CA SER A 14 -16.03 -3.99 -0.43
C SER A 14 -15.47 -5.39 -0.73
N LYS A 15 -16.30 -6.45 -0.67
CA LYS A 15 -15.88 -7.82 -0.99
C LYS A 15 -15.68 -8.01 -2.50
N SER A 16 -16.58 -7.45 -3.31
CA SER A 16 -16.46 -7.49 -4.78
C SER A 16 -15.27 -6.67 -5.26
N LEU A 17 -15.05 -5.50 -4.68
CA LEU A 17 -13.91 -4.63 -4.97
C LEU A 17 -12.57 -5.31 -4.66
N ARG A 18 -12.43 -5.92 -3.47
CA ARG A 18 -11.23 -6.69 -3.08
C ARG A 18 -10.92 -7.82 -4.06
N ARG A 19 -11.96 -8.57 -4.47
CA ARG A 19 -11.81 -9.68 -5.42
C ARG A 19 -11.37 -9.15 -6.79
N ALA A 20 -11.97 -8.07 -7.28
CA ALA A 20 -11.60 -7.47 -8.56
C ALA A 20 -10.13 -7.00 -8.56
N THR A 21 -9.68 -6.32 -7.51
CA THR A 21 -8.28 -5.85 -7.42
C THR A 21 -7.27 -6.98 -7.31
N LEU A 22 -7.61 -8.08 -6.61
CA LEU A 22 -6.75 -9.26 -6.53
C LEU A 22 -6.60 -9.91 -7.93
N MET A 23 -7.71 -10.08 -8.64
CA MET A 23 -7.71 -10.68 -9.99
C MET A 23 -6.97 -9.83 -11.02
N GLN A 24 -7.01 -8.51 -10.88
CA GLN A 24 -6.34 -7.56 -11.78
C GLN A 24 -4.91 -7.21 -11.35
N LYS A 25 -4.40 -7.79 -10.24
CA LYS A 25 -3.08 -7.49 -9.65
C LYS A 25 -2.87 -6.00 -9.37
N VAL A 26 -3.95 -5.30 -8.98
CA VAL A 26 -3.91 -3.87 -8.66
C VAL A 26 -3.60 -3.70 -7.17
N PRO A 27 -2.62 -2.88 -6.77
CA PRO A 27 -2.32 -2.62 -5.36
C PRO A 27 -3.56 -2.11 -4.59
N TYR A 28 -3.82 -2.69 -3.42
CA TYR A 28 -5.00 -2.43 -2.60
C TYR A 28 -4.60 -2.22 -1.14
N TYR A 29 -5.06 -1.11 -0.55
CA TYR A 29 -4.74 -0.75 0.84
C TYR A 29 -6.02 -0.56 1.65
N THR A 30 -6.04 -1.15 2.83
CA THR A 30 -7.19 -1.16 3.76
C THR A 30 -7.04 -0.16 4.91
N THR A 31 -5.90 0.53 5.02
CA THR A 31 -5.63 1.50 6.08
C THR A 31 -5.12 2.81 5.49
N LEU A 32 -5.56 3.93 6.08
CA LEU A 32 -5.11 5.28 5.70
C LEU A 32 -3.60 5.43 5.87
N SER A 33 -3.04 4.88 6.94
CA SER A 33 -1.59 4.85 7.17
C SER A 33 -0.83 4.10 6.08
N GLY A 34 -1.36 2.95 5.62
CA GLY A 34 -0.75 2.18 4.54
C GLY A 34 -0.77 2.92 3.20
N ALA A 35 -1.85 3.66 2.93
CA ALA A 35 -1.94 4.47 1.72
C ALA A 35 -1.00 5.69 1.74
N ALA A 36 -0.86 6.35 2.90
CA ALA A 36 0.08 7.46 3.07
C ALA A 36 1.54 7.00 2.88
N ALA A 37 1.94 5.91 3.54
CA ALA A 37 3.30 5.35 3.41
C ALA A 37 3.65 4.98 1.95
N VAL A 38 2.67 4.49 1.18
CA VAL A 38 2.87 4.15 -0.24
C VAL A 38 3.04 5.40 -1.09
N ALA A 39 2.27 6.46 -0.83
CA ALA A 39 2.43 7.73 -1.55
C ALA A 39 3.84 8.30 -1.33
N GLU A 40 4.35 8.25 -0.10
CA GLU A 40 5.72 8.64 0.24
C GLU A 40 6.77 7.75 -0.45
N ALA A 41 6.57 6.42 -0.42
CA ALA A 41 7.46 5.48 -1.09
C ALA A 41 7.53 5.70 -2.62
N ILE A 42 6.39 5.97 -3.26
CA ILE A 42 6.35 6.30 -4.70
C ILE A 42 7.10 7.61 -4.97
N ALA A 43 6.93 8.63 -4.12
CA ALA A 43 7.66 9.89 -4.26
C ALA A 43 9.17 9.69 -4.12
N ALA A 44 9.61 8.90 -3.13
CA ALA A 44 11.02 8.56 -2.92
C ALA A 44 11.61 7.79 -4.12
N LEU A 45 10.89 6.80 -4.66
CA LEU A 45 11.30 6.06 -5.86
C LEU A 45 11.42 6.94 -7.10
N ARG A 46 10.61 8.01 -7.20
CA ARG A 46 10.71 8.99 -8.29
C ARG A 46 11.84 9.99 -8.10
N ALA A 47 12.25 10.25 -6.86
CA ALA A 47 13.28 11.24 -6.52
C ALA A 47 14.71 10.72 -6.75
N GLY A 48 14.92 9.40 -6.79
CA GLY A 48 16.23 8.82 -7.03
C GLY A 48 16.23 7.30 -6.97
N SER A 49 17.37 6.70 -7.30
CA SER A 49 17.57 5.24 -7.24
C SER A 49 17.72 4.77 -5.80
N LEU A 50 17.13 3.60 -5.51
CA LEU A 50 17.31 2.90 -4.24
C LEU A 50 18.81 2.60 -4.02
N GLU A 51 19.38 3.10 -2.94
CA GLU A 51 20.75 2.78 -2.55
C GLU A 51 20.79 1.48 -1.72
N VAL A 52 21.87 0.72 -1.87
CA VAL A 52 22.05 -0.56 -1.16
C VAL A 52 23.08 -0.36 -0.06
N THR A 53 22.68 -0.64 1.18
CA THR A 53 23.55 -0.55 2.36
C THR A 53 23.72 -1.94 2.99
N PRO A 54 24.96 -2.39 3.29
CA PRO A 54 25.21 -3.62 4.04
C PRO A 54 24.59 -3.57 5.43
N LEU A 55 23.99 -4.68 5.89
CA LEU A 55 23.33 -4.75 7.20
C LEU A 55 24.28 -4.37 8.35
N GLN A 56 25.56 -4.71 8.21
CA GLN A 56 26.60 -4.46 9.20
C GLN A 56 26.81 -2.96 9.47
N GLU A 57 26.56 -2.09 8.48
CA GLU A 57 26.72 -0.63 8.62
C GLU A 57 25.71 -0.02 9.61
N TYR A 58 24.56 -0.68 9.82
CA TYR A 58 23.54 -0.21 10.77
C TYR A 58 23.85 -0.57 12.24
N PHE A 59 24.74 -1.54 12.47
CA PHE A 59 25.04 -2.08 13.82
C PHE A 59 26.52 -1.94 14.21
N GLY A 60 27.32 -1.27 13.37
CA GLY A 60 28.74 -0.99 13.59
C GLY A 60 28.98 0.12 14.60
#